data_AF-A0A660U7U3-F1
#
_entry.id   AF-A0A660U7U3-F1
#
_cell.length_a   1.000
_cell.length_b   1.000
_cell.length_c   1.000
_cell.angle_alpha   90.00
_cell.angle_beta   90.00
_cell.angle_gamma   90.00
#
_symmetry.space_group_name_H-M   'P 1'
#
loop_
_entity.id
_entity.type
_entity.pdbx_description
1 polymer ?
#
loop_
_entity_poly.entity_id
_entity_poly.type
_entity_poly.pdbx_seq_one_letter_code
_entity_poly.pdbx_strand_id
1 'polypeptide(L)'
;MRRELDRLLEILSRELRCYNELAELLLEERELLSSDDPKKLEELVKRQETIVLELRALEEARLPLMRKIAQMKGLSSTQPTLSQLADLLEEPYGSIVSSYVERIKSLLSEIEELNAGNSYLSSKALEFVDGALRILSSAGVVPPKGKLVCDIA
;
A
#
# COMPACT_ATOMS: atom_id res chain seq x y z
N MET A 1 9.02 31.59 7.32
CA MET A 1 9.78 30.58 6.57
C MET A 1 10.16 29.41 7.48
N ARG A 2 10.85 29.64 8.61
CA ARG A 2 11.21 28.56 9.55
C ARG A 2 9.99 27.71 9.97
N ARG A 3 8.88 28.33 10.37
CA ARG A 3 7.64 27.63 10.73
C ARG A 3 7.09 26.73 9.62
N GLU A 4 7.17 27.17 8.35
CA GLU A 4 6.75 26.37 7.21
C GLU A 4 7.65 25.16 6.98
N LEU A 5 8.96 25.32 7.18
CA LEU A 5 9.92 24.23 7.07
C LEU A 5 9.74 23.21 8.19
N ASP A 6 9.58 23.65 9.44
CA ASP A 6 9.37 22.76 10.58
C ASP A 6 8.11 21.89 10.38
N ARG A 7 7.02 22.50 9.88
CA ARG A 7 5.79 21.77 9.53
C ARG A 7 5.99 20.79 8.37
N LEU A 8 6.81 21.14 7.38
CA LEU A 8 7.11 20.24 6.28
C LEU A 8 7.89 19.01 6.80
N LEU A 9 8.88 19.23 7.66
CA LEU A 9 9.64 18.14 8.27
C LEU A 9 8.77 17.23 9.14
N GLU A 10 7.80 17.80 9.88
CA GLU A 10 6.82 17.02 10.63
C GLU A 10 5.97 16.13 9.71
N ILE A 11 5.49 16.67 8.59
CA ILE A 11 4.71 15.91 7.59
C ILE A 11 5.58 14.80 6.99
N LEU A 12 6.80 15.09 6.53
CA LEU A 12 7.72 14.10 5.97
C LEU A 12 8.07 12.99 6.97
N SER A 13 8.24 13.36 8.25
CA SER A 13 8.46 12.40 9.34
C SER A 13 7.26 11.46 9.54
N ARG A 14 6.04 11.99 9.42
CA ARG A 14 4.80 11.19 9.50
C ARG A 14 4.64 10.28 8.29
N GLU A 15 4.82 10.80 7.08
CA GLU A 15 4.77 10.01 5.85
C GLU A 15 5.76 8.83 5.92
N LEU A 16 6.98 9.09 6.38
CA LEU A 16 7.97 8.05 6.54
C LEU A 16 7.53 6.96 7.52
N ARG A 17 6.87 7.31 8.63
CA ARG A 17 6.33 6.31 9.57
C ARG A 17 5.23 5.48 8.91
N CYS A 18 4.30 6.12 8.20
CA CYS A 18 3.24 5.43 7.48
C CYS A 18 3.79 4.46 6.42
N TYR A 19 4.84 4.85 5.69
CA TYR A 19 5.48 3.94 4.72
C TYR A 19 6.16 2.74 5.40
N ASN A 20 6.86 2.94 6.52
CA ASN A 20 7.43 1.81 7.27
C ASN A 20 6.34 0.86 7.78
N GLU A 21 5.28 1.40 8.37
CA GLU A 21 4.16 0.58 8.85
C GLU A 21 3.49 -0.18 7.71
N LEU A 22 3.33 0.45 6.54
CA LEU A 22 2.79 -0.23 5.36
C LEU A 22 3.71 -1.38 4.88
N ALA A 23 5.02 -1.18 4.86
CA ALA A 23 5.98 -2.22 4.53
C ALA A 23 5.91 -3.41 5.52
N GLU A 24 5.81 -3.13 6.82
CA GLU A 24 5.62 -4.15 7.86
C GLU A 24 4.31 -4.92 7.66
N LEU A 25 3.21 -4.24 7.33
CA LEU A 25 1.93 -4.88 7.03
C LEU A 25 2.00 -5.76 5.77
N LEU A 26 2.74 -5.34 4.74
CA LEU A 26 2.92 -6.15 3.52
C LEU A 26 3.78 -7.40 3.79
N LEU A 27 4.77 -7.31 4.68
CA LEU A 27 5.51 -8.48 5.16
C LEU A 27 4.60 -9.43 5.95
N GLU A 28 3.78 -8.89 6.85
CA GLU A 28 2.79 -9.67 7.62
C GLU A 28 1.77 -10.36 6.69
N GLU A 29 1.32 -9.67 5.63
CA GLU A 29 0.43 -10.22 4.61
C GLU A 29 1.04 -11.46 3.94
N ARG A 30 2.33 -11.41 3.59
CA ARG A 30 3.03 -12.54 2.96
C ARG A 30 2.98 -13.80 3.82
N GLU A 31 3.16 -13.64 5.12
CA GLU A 31 3.11 -14.74 6.08
C GLU A 31 1.67 -15.25 6.28
N LEU A 32 0.69 -14.34 6.33
CA LEU A 32 -0.72 -14.70 6.47
C LEU A 32 -1.32 -15.36 5.23
N LEU A 33 -0.86 -15.02 4.02
CA LEU A 33 -1.26 -15.70 2.78
C LEU A 33 -0.87 -17.18 2.76
N SER A 34 0.09 -17.58 3.60
CA SER A 34 0.46 -18.98 3.80
C SER A 34 -0.32 -19.67 4.93
N SER A 35 -1.24 -18.95 5.59
CA SER A 35 -2.00 -19.40 6.75
C SER A 35 -3.47 -19.69 6.41
N ASP A 36 -4.15 -20.48 7.26
CA ASP A 36 -5.55 -20.92 7.06
C ASP A 36 -6.58 -20.03 7.77
N ASP A 37 -6.24 -18.75 8.04
CA ASP A 37 -7.09 -17.82 8.81
C ASP A 37 -7.48 -16.57 8.00
N PRO A 38 -8.62 -16.62 7.27
CA PRO A 38 -9.06 -15.51 6.43
C PRO A 38 -9.47 -14.25 7.22
N LYS A 39 -9.78 -14.37 8.52
CA LYS A 39 -10.18 -13.21 9.33
C LYS A 39 -9.01 -12.28 9.62
N LYS A 40 -7.83 -12.86 9.89
CA LYS A 40 -6.60 -12.08 10.10
C LYS A 40 -6.20 -11.31 8.84
N LEU A 41 -6.40 -11.90 7.67
CA LEU A 41 -6.16 -11.22 6.40
C LEU A 41 -7.11 -10.03 6.22
N GLU A 42 -8.40 -10.19 6.54
CA GLU A 42 -9.37 -9.08 6.49
C GLU A 42 -9.00 -7.92 7.45
N GLU A 43 -8.58 -8.23 8.68
CA GLU A 43 -8.12 -7.23 9.64
C GLU A 43 -6.84 -6.51 9.17
N LEU A 44 -5.91 -7.25 8.56
CA LEU A 44 -4.68 -6.70 7.99
C LEU A 44 -5.00 -5.71 6.87
N VAL A 45 -5.89 -6.06 5.94
CA VAL A 45 -6.29 -5.18 4.84
C VAL A 45 -6.90 -3.88 5.39
N LYS A 46 -7.75 -3.95 6.42
CA LYS A 46 -8.31 -2.73 7.06
C LYS A 46 -7.24 -1.82 7.66
N ARG A 47 -6.18 -2.39 8.23
CA ARG A 47 -5.02 -1.62 8.73
C ARG A 47 -4.29 -0.93 7.57
N GLN A 48 -4.02 -1.65 6.48
CA GLN A 48 -3.41 -1.08 5.28
C GLN A 48 -4.25 0.08 4.70
N GLU A 49 -5.57 -0.09 4.59
CA GLU A 49 -6.50 0.96 4.13
C GLU A 49 -6.42 2.22 5.00
N THR A 50 -6.35 2.05 6.32
CA THR A 50 -6.21 3.15 7.28
C THR A 50 -4.92 3.94 7.03
N ILE A 51 -3.80 3.26 6.81
CA ILE A 51 -2.51 3.89 6.51
C ILE A 51 -2.54 4.63 5.17
N VAL A 52 -3.17 4.05 4.14
CA VAL A 52 -3.33 4.71 2.84
C VAL A 52 -4.17 5.99 2.95
N LEU A 53 -5.22 5.98 3.77
CA LEU A 53 -6.02 7.18 4.04
C LEU A 53 -5.21 8.27 4.76
N GLU A 54 -4.37 7.89 5.74
CA GLU A 54 -3.48 8.86 6.40
C GLU A 54 -2.45 9.45 5.42
N LEU A 55 -1.82 8.62 4.58
CA LEU A 55 -0.87 9.08 3.56
C LEU A 55 -1.51 10.09 2.60
N ARG A 56 -2.77 9.88 2.19
CA ARG A 56 -3.51 10.83 1.35
C ARG A 56 -3.70 12.18 2.06
N ALA A 57 -4.11 12.16 3.33
CA ALA A 57 -4.27 13.39 4.10
C ALA A 57 -2.95 14.15 4.31
N LEU A 58 -1.84 13.41 4.50
CA LEU A 58 -0.50 14.00 4.61
C LEU A 58 -0.07 14.65 3.29
N GLU A 59 -0.30 14.00 2.15
CA GLU A 59 -0.02 14.56 0.83
C GLU A 59 -0.81 15.86 0.58
N GLU A 60 -2.11 15.85 0.90
CA GLU A 60 -2.98 17.03 0.79
C GLU A 60 -2.50 18.20 1.65
N ALA A 61 -1.89 17.92 2.80
CA ALA A 61 -1.25 18.94 3.64
C ALA A 61 0.13 19.37 3.12
N ARG A 62 0.90 18.45 2.54
CA ARG A 62 2.26 18.65 2.04
C ARG A 62 2.31 19.56 0.82
N LEU A 63 1.48 19.27 -0.19
CA LEU A 63 1.46 19.98 -1.48
C LEU A 63 1.29 21.52 -1.36
N PRO A 64 0.28 22.05 -0.64
CA PRO A 64 0.13 23.50 -0.49
C PRO A 64 1.28 24.12 0.31
N LEU A 65 1.84 23.38 1.27
CA LEU A 65 2.97 23.86 2.07
C LEU A 65 4.25 23.97 1.22
N MET A 66 4.53 22.98 0.38
CA MET A 66 5.65 23.00 -0.56
C MET A 66 5.53 24.14 -1.57
N ARG A 67 4.33 24.36 -2.13
CA ARG A 67 4.05 25.52 -3.01
C ARG A 67 4.36 26.84 -2.31
N LYS A 68 3.92 26.98 -1.05
CA LYS A 68 4.19 28.19 -0.26
C LYS A 68 5.68 28.40 -0.05
N ILE A 69 6.44 27.35 0.31
CA ILE A 69 7.89 27.44 0.52
C ILE A 69 8.61 27.82 -0.79
N ALA A 70 8.24 27.20 -1.91
CA ALA A 70 8.82 27.51 -3.23
C ALA A 70 8.58 28.97 -3.64
N GLN A 71 7.36 29.49 -3.46
CA GLN A 71 7.04 30.90 -3.70
C GLN A 71 7.90 31.84 -2.85
N MET A 72 8.11 31.51 -1.57
CA MET A 72 8.96 32.31 -0.67
C MET A 72 10.44 32.32 -1.08
N LYS A 73 10.87 31.36 -1.90
CA LYS A 73 12.23 31.26 -2.46
C LYS A 73 12.31 31.73 -3.92
N GLY A 74 11.24 32.33 -4.45
CA GLY A 74 11.20 32.91 -5.79
C GLY A 74 10.94 31.92 -6.92
N LEU A 75 10.58 30.67 -6.62
CA LEU A 75 10.20 29.68 -7.61
C LEU A 75 8.72 29.84 -7.99
N SER A 76 8.45 30.02 -9.28
CA SER A 76 7.10 30.14 -9.84
C SER A 76 6.44 28.79 -10.16
N SER A 77 7.08 27.68 -9.80
CA SER A 77 6.52 26.34 -10.04
C SER A 77 5.20 26.17 -9.30
N THR A 78 4.17 25.77 -10.04
CA THR A 78 2.85 25.48 -9.47
C THR A 78 2.84 24.16 -8.70
N GLN A 79 3.80 23.27 -8.93
CA GLN A 79 3.95 22.00 -8.21
C GLN A 79 5.45 21.63 -8.11
N PRO A 80 6.18 22.18 -7.12
CA PRO A 80 7.58 21.81 -6.91
C PRO A 80 7.68 20.36 -6.45
N THR A 81 8.71 19.63 -6.90
CA THR A 81 9.05 18.32 -6.33
C THR A 81 9.84 18.48 -5.02
N LEU A 82 9.87 17.46 -4.17
CA LEU A 82 10.67 17.50 -2.93
C LEU A 82 12.18 17.63 -3.21
N SER A 83 12.68 17.01 -4.29
CA SER A 83 14.07 17.18 -4.72
C SER A 83 14.37 18.62 -5.14
N GLN A 84 13.50 19.21 -5.97
CA GLN A 84 13.65 20.62 -6.37
C GLN A 84 13.60 21.56 -5.16
N LEU A 85 12.77 21.23 -4.16
CA LEU A 85 12.69 22.00 -2.93
C LEU A 85 13.96 21.84 -2.10
N ALA A 86 14.52 20.63 -1.98
CA ALA A 86 15.76 20.38 -1.26
C ALA A 86 16.92 21.21 -1.83
N ASP A 87 17.07 21.23 -3.16
CA ASP A 87 18.14 21.98 -3.86
C ASP A 87 18.04 23.50 -3.66
N LEU A 88 16.83 24.01 -3.40
CA LEU A 88 16.55 25.43 -3.21
C LEU A 88 16.74 25.91 -1.76
N LEU A 89 16.75 24.97 -0.81
CA LEU A 89 16.80 25.28 0.61
C LEU A 89 18.26 25.44 1.07
N GLU A 90 18.47 26.43 1.93
CA GLU A 90 19.76 26.62 2.60
C GLU A 90 19.98 25.52 3.66
N GLU A 91 21.24 25.25 3.95
CA GLU A 91 21.60 24.31 5.03
C GLU A 91 21.14 24.83 6.40
N PRO A 92 20.72 23.93 7.32
CA PRO A 92 20.75 22.46 7.21
C PRO A 92 19.52 21.85 6.51
N TYR A 93 18.56 22.66 6.07
CA TYR A 93 17.25 22.16 5.63
C TYR A 93 17.31 21.42 4.29
N GLY A 94 18.16 21.87 3.36
CA GLY A 94 18.38 21.18 2.09
C GLY A 94 18.82 19.73 2.29
N SER A 95 19.87 19.52 3.09
CA SER A 95 20.35 18.17 3.44
C SER A 95 19.30 17.33 4.18
N ILE A 96 18.57 17.92 5.13
CA ILE A 96 17.51 17.19 5.86
C ILE A 96 16.41 16.72 4.90
N VAL A 97 15.88 17.62 4.04
CA VAL A 97 14.83 17.26 3.08
C VAL A 97 15.33 16.22 2.08
N SER A 98 16.57 16.35 1.60
CA SER A 98 17.19 15.36 0.72
C SER A 98 17.23 13.97 1.36
N SER A 99 17.61 13.88 2.64
CA SER A 99 17.62 12.61 3.37
C SER A 99 16.23 11.97 3.49
N TYR A 100 15.16 12.76 3.63
CA TYR A 100 13.79 12.26 3.61
C TYR A 100 13.40 11.74 2.23
N VAL A 101 13.80 12.43 1.15
CA VAL A 101 13.53 12.00 -0.22
C VAL A 101 14.16 10.63 -0.49
N GLU A 102 15.42 10.43 -0.11
CA GLU A 102 16.11 9.15 -0.30
C GLU A 102 15.44 8.01 0.48
N ARG A 103 15.11 8.25 1.75
CA ARG A 103 14.46 7.24 2.61
C ARG A 103 13.07 6.88 2.10
N ILE A 104 12.27 7.86 1.69
CA ILE A 104 10.94 7.63 1.12
C ILE A 104 11.04 6.86 -0.20
N LYS A 105 11.99 7.22 -1.09
CA LYS A 105 12.21 6.48 -2.35
C LYS A 105 12.58 5.02 -2.10
N SER A 106 13.47 4.76 -1.14
CA SER A 106 13.86 3.40 -0.77
C SER A 106 12.66 2.59 -0.28
N LEU A 107 11.85 3.16 0.63
CA LEU A 107 10.67 2.48 1.16
C LEU A 107 9.60 2.25 0.10
N LEU A 108 9.39 3.20 -0.81
CA LEU A 108 8.43 3.01 -1.91
C LEU A 108 8.85 1.85 -2.82
N SER A 109 10.15 1.72 -3.13
CA SER A 109 10.67 0.58 -3.91
C SER A 109 10.42 -0.74 -3.19
N GLU A 110 10.67 -0.79 -1.87
CA GLU A 110 10.42 -1.99 -1.05
C GLU A 110 8.92 -2.35 -1.02
N ILE A 111 8.05 -1.37 -0.82
CA ILE A 111 6.59 -1.53 -0.85
C ILE A 111 6.12 -2.06 -2.20
N GLU A 112 6.65 -1.54 -3.32
CA GLU A 112 6.32 -2.01 -4.67
C GLU A 112 6.72 -3.48 -4.87
N GLU A 113 7.92 -3.87 -4.43
CA GLU A 113 8.41 -5.25 -4.50
C GLU A 113 7.55 -6.21 -3.64
N LEU A 114 7.27 -5.84 -2.39
CA LEU A 114 6.46 -6.64 -1.47
C LEU A 114 5.03 -6.82 -2.01
N ASN A 115 4.40 -5.74 -2.45
CA ASN A 115 3.04 -5.77 -2.98
C ASN A 115 2.93 -6.61 -4.26
N ALA A 116 3.94 -6.54 -5.15
CA ALA A 116 4.00 -7.38 -6.33
C ALA A 116 4.11 -8.88 -5.97
N GLY A 117 4.95 -9.20 -4.97
CA GLY A 117 5.07 -10.56 -4.43
C GLY A 117 3.77 -11.10 -3.84
N ASN A 118 3.08 -10.30 -3.01
CA ASN A 118 1.81 -10.68 -2.38
C ASN A 118 0.71 -10.87 -3.42
N SER A 119 0.62 -9.98 -4.41
CA SER A 119 -0.33 -10.09 -5.52
C SER A 119 -0.13 -11.38 -6.33
N TYR A 120 1.12 -11.79 -6.54
CA TYR A 120 1.44 -13.05 -7.20
C TYR A 120 0.99 -14.27 -6.39
N LEU A 121 1.27 -14.30 -5.08
CA LEU A 121 0.86 -15.39 -4.19
C LEU A 121 -0.67 -15.55 -4.14
N SER A 122 -1.39 -14.44 -3.95
CA SER A 122 -2.86 -14.42 -3.95
C SER A 122 -3.44 -14.93 -5.26
N SER A 123 -2.87 -14.51 -6.41
CA SER A 123 -3.30 -14.99 -7.73
C SER A 123 -3.08 -16.49 -7.90
N LYS A 124 -1.94 -17.03 -7.43
CA LYS A 124 -1.64 -18.46 -7.50
C LYS A 124 -2.57 -19.30 -6.61
N ALA A 125 -2.92 -18.81 -5.42
CA ALA A 125 -3.89 -19.47 -4.56
C ALA A 125 -5.27 -19.58 -5.26
N LEU A 126 -5.72 -18.52 -5.92
CA LEU A 126 -6.98 -18.52 -6.68
C LEU A 126 -6.94 -19.47 -7.89
N GLU A 127 -5.85 -19.46 -8.67
CA GLU A 127 -5.66 -20.41 -9.78
C GLU A 127 -5.71 -21.87 -9.30
N PHE A 128 -5.11 -22.16 -8.15
CA PHE A 128 -5.15 -23.49 -7.54
C PHE A 128 -6.58 -23.89 -7.13
N VAL A 129 -7.31 -23.00 -6.45
CA VAL A 129 -8.70 -23.25 -6.05
C VAL A 129 -9.59 -23.47 -7.28
N ASP A 130 -9.48 -22.65 -8.32
CA ASP A 130 -10.23 -22.80 -9.57
C ASP A 130 -9.91 -24.14 -10.26
N GLY A 131 -8.63 -24.50 -10.34
CA GLY A 131 -8.19 -25.78 -10.87
C GLY A 131 -8.75 -26.97 -10.08
N ALA A 132 -8.73 -26.90 -8.75
CA ALA A 132 -9.31 -27.92 -7.87
C ALA A 132 -10.83 -28.03 -8.06
N LEU A 133 -11.55 -26.92 -8.14
CA LEU A 133 -12.99 -26.88 -8.42
C LEU A 133 -13.31 -27.48 -9.80
N ARG A 134 -12.50 -27.19 -10.82
CA ARG A 134 -12.65 -27.77 -12.17
C ARG A 134 -12.46 -29.29 -12.16
N ILE A 135 -11.47 -29.80 -11.41
CA ILE A 135 -11.27 -31.24 -11.25
C ILE A 135 -12.47 -31.86 -10.54
N LEU A 136 -12.90 -31.32 -9.40
CA LEU A 136 -14.02 -31.83 -8.61
C LEU A 136 -15.34 -31.85 -9.41
N SER A 137 -15.60 -30.79 -10.19
CA SER A 137 -16.78 -30.70 -11.06
C SER A 137 -16.69 -31.65 -12.25
N SER A 138 -15.50 -31.91 -12.79
CA SER A 138 -15.29 -32.89 -13.87
C SER A 138 -15.30 -34.35 -13.39
N ALA A 139 -15.03 -34.60 -12.10
CA ALA A 139 -14.98 -35.93 -11.49
C ALA A 139 -16.37 -36.54 -11.17
N GLY A 140 -17.47 -35.82 -11.44
CA GLY A 140 -18.82 -36.40 -11.47
C GLY A 140 -19.29 -37.00 -10.14
N VAL A 141 -19.61 -36.17 -9.15
CA VAL A 141 -20.61 -36.56 -8.15
C VAL A 141 -21.98 -36.56 -8.84
N VAL A 142 -22.29 -37.66 -9.54
CA VAL A 142 -23.64 -37.92 -10.03
C VAL A 142 -24.49 -38.28 -8.80
N PRO A 143 -25.51 -37.48 -8.42
CA PRO A 143 -26.41 -37.89 -7.35
C PRO A 143 -27.05 -39.23 -7.74
N PRO A 144 -27.19 -40.18 -6.80
CA PRO A 144 -27.78 -41.46 -7.12
C PRO A 144 -29.19 -41.22 -7.65
N LYS A 145 -29.41 -41.51 -8.94
CA LYS A 145 -30.75 -41.53 -9.52
C LYS A 145 -31.53 -42.58 -8.75
N GLY A 146 -32.43 -42.13 -7.89
CA GLY A 146 -33.40 -42.98 -7.20
C GLY A 146 -34.04 -43.91 -8.22
N LYS A 147 -33.98 -45.21 -7.92
CA LYS A 147 -34.63 -46.26 -8.69
C LYS A 147 -36.12 -45.93 -8.86
N LEU A 148 -36.61 -46.26 -10.05
CA LEU A 148 -38.04 -46.39 -10.36
C LEU A 148 -38.80 -47.05 -9.21
N VAL A 149 -39.93 -46.44 -8.84
CA VAL A 149 -41.12 -47.17 -8.40
C VAL A 149 -42.29 -46.57 -9.17
N CYS A 150 -42.70 -47.26 -10.23
CA CYS A 150 -44.12 -47.34 -10.59
C CYS A 150 -44.87 -47.74 -9.32
N ASP A 151 -45.96 -47.05 -8.97
CA ASP A 151 -47.22 -47.70 -8.57
C ASP A 151 -48.34 -46.66 -8.34
N ILE A 152 -49.33 -46.73 -9.23
CA ILE A 152 -50.79 -46.72 -8.98
C ILE A 152 -51.42 -45.49 -8.31
N ALA A 153 -52.19 -44.74 -9.11
CA ALA A 153 -53.60 -44.42 -8.82
C ALA A 153 -54.36 -44.24 -10.14
#